data_AF-A0A8T6ITM0-F1
#
_entry.id   AF-A0A8T6ITM0-F1
#
_cell.length_a   1.000
_cell.length_b   1.000
_cell.length_c   1.000
_cell.angle_alpha   90.00
_cell.angle_beta   90.00
_cell.angle_gamma   90.00
#
_symmetry.space_group_name_H-M   'P 1'
#
loop_
_entity.id
_entity.type
_entity.pdbx_description
1 polymer ?
#
loop_
_entity_poly.entity_id
_entity_poly.type
_entity_poly.pdbx_seq_one_letter_code
_entity_poly.pdbx_strand_id
1 'polypeptide(L)'
;SPSSVDHDRVVKRDFYFSVDSIQAYVIVEQDRPMVELYTRSESGWRLQTFSKLDDEAPLEALGCSLPLRDIYQRIEFEEGPPANPAQNT
;
A
#
# COMPACT_ATOMS: atom_id res chain seq x y z
N SER A 1 -8.00 -15.14 -12.62
CA SER A 1 -8.82 -14.24 -13.45
C SER A 1 -8.81 -12.85 -12.82
N PRO A 2 -8.59 -11.78 -13.61
CA PRO A 2 -8.49 -10.40 -13.09
C PRO A 2 -9.71 -9.97 -12.27
N SER A 3 -10.90 -10.44 -12.64
CA SER A 3 -12.17 -10.18 -11.93
C SER A 3 -12.28 -10.79 -10.53
N SER A 4 -11.48 -11.81 -10.20
CA SER A 4 -11.49 -12.44 -8.88
C SER A 4 -10.62 -11.68 -7.88
N VAL A 5 -9.62 -10.90 -8.34
CA VAL A 5 -8.66 -10.20 -7.47
C VAL A 5 -9.31 -9.01 -6.81
N ASP A 6 -10.01 -8.16 -7.57
CA ASP A 6 -10.67 -6.97 -7.02
C ASP A 6 -11.83 -7.34 -6.10
N HIS A 7 -12.60 -8.38 -6.47
CA HIS A 7 -13.70 -8.87 -5.63
C HIS A 7 -13.19 -9.48 -4.32
N ASP A 8 -12.13 -10.29 -4.38
CA ASP A 8 -11.51 -10.89 -3.19
C ASP A 8 -10.89 -9.83 -2.26
N ARG A 9 -10.26 -8.78 -2.82
CA ARG A 9 -9.69 -7.66 -2.05
C ARG A 9 -10.76 -6.90 -1.27
N VAL A 10 -11.90 -6.59 -1.89
CA VAL A 10 -13.00 -5.87 -1.23
C VAL A 10 -13.62 -6.72 -0.12
N VAL A 11 -13.95 -7.99 -0.41
CA VAL A 11 -14.59 -8.89 0.57
C VAL A 11 -13.66 -9.17 1.76
N LYS A 12 -12.37 -9.40 1.52
CA LYS A 12 -11.40 -9.60 2.60
C LYS A 12 -11.20 -8.36 3.45
N ARG A 13 -11.11 -7.18 2.82
CA ARG A 13 -10.95 -5.92 3.56
C ARG A 13 -12.12 -5.69 4.50
N ASP A 14 -13.35 -5.83 4.02
CA ASP A 14 -14.55 -5.60 4.83
C ASP A 14 -14.64 -6.62 5.99
N PHE A 15 -14.26 -7.89 5.72
CA PHE A 15 -14.14 -8.89 6.77
C PHE A 15 -13.09 -8.52 7.82
N TYR A 16 -11.85 -8.19 7.43
CA TYR A 16 -10.80 -7.82 8.38
C TYR A 16 -11.15 -6.55 9.16
N PHE A 17 -11.85 -5.58 8.55
CA PHE A 17 -12.26 -4.35 9.24
C PHE A 17 -13.32 -4.59 10.31
N SER A 18 -14.09 -5.68 10.19
CA SER A 18 -15.09 -6.11 11.17
C SER A 18 -14.50 -6.75 12.42
N VAL A 19 -13.24 -7.20 12.38
CA VAL A 19 -12.59 -7.87 13.51
C VAL A 19 -11.95 -6.82 14.43
N ASP A 20 -12.50 -6.63 15.63
CA ASP A 20 -12.10 -5.57 16.55
C ASP A 20 -10.65 -5.64 17.06
N SER A 21 -10.06 -6.84 17.07
CA SER A 21 -8.66 -7.01 17.50
C SER A 21 -7.66 -6.52 16.45
N ILE A 22 -8.07 -6.29 15.20
CA ILE A 22 -7.17 -5.82 14.15
C ILE A 22 -6.94 -4.32 14.30
N GLN A 23 -5.67 -3.95 14.48
CA GLN A 23 -5.24 -2.56 14.66
C GLN A 23 -4.61 -1.96 13.40
N ALA A 24 -4.08 -2.80 12.51
CA ALA A 24 -3.49 -2.38 11.25
C ALA A 24 -3.77 -3.41 10.15
N TYR A 25 -4.01 -2.94 8.93
CA TYR A 25 -4.17 -3.76 7.73
C TYR A 25 -3.38 -3.13 6.58
N VAL A 26 -2.47 -3.89 6.00
CA VAL A 26 -1.53 -3.42 4.97
C VAL A 26 -1.85 -4.12 3.65
N ILE A 27 -2.02 -3.33 2.59
CA ILE A 27 -2.13 -3.83 1.21
C ILE A 27 -0.88 -3.39 0.45
N VAL A 28 -0.23 -4.32 -0.23
CA VAL A 28 0.93 -4.08 -1.07
C VAL A 28 0.54 -4.34 -2.52
N GLU A 29 0.70 -3.36 -3.39
CA GLU A 29 0.54 -3.56 -4.83
C GLU A 29 1.78 -4.24 -5.42
N GLN A 30 1.55 -5.16 -6.34
CA GLN A 30 2.60 -5.98 -6.93
C GLN A 30 3.26 -5.31 -8.14
N ASP A 31 2.48 -4.55 -8.94
CA ASP A 31 2.94 -4.00 -10.23
C ASP A 31 3.63 -2.64 -10.11
N ARG A 32 3.55 -2.00 -8.94
CA ARG A 32 4.14 -0.68 -8.66
C ARG A 32 4.47 -0.54 -7.17
N PRO A 33 5.43 0.31 -6.80
CA PRO A 33 5.68 0.63 -5.39
C PRO A 33 4.49 1.43 -4.86
N MET A 34 3.55 0.72 -4.24
CA MET A 34 2.37 1.30 -3.60
C MET A 34 1.94 0.43 -2.43
N VAL A 35 1.92 1.04 -1.25
CA VAL A 35 1.47 0.41 -0.01
C VAL A 35 0.34 1.24 0.57
N GLU A 36 -0.78 0.59 0.85
CA GLU A 36 -1.88 1.15 1.63
C GLU A 36 -1.81 0.62 3.05
N LEU A 37 -1.75 1.52 4.03
CA LEU A 37 -1.81 1.20 5.44
C LEU A 37 -3.13 1.74 6.01
N TYR A 38 -3.98 0.84 6.46
CA TYR A 38 -5.16 1.15 7.23
C TYR A 38 -4.85 0.95 8.71
N THR A 39 -5.02 1.98 9.53
CA THR A 39 -4.86 1.93 10.99
C THR A 39 -6.19 2.19 11.67
N ARG A 40 -6.48 1.44 12.73
CA ARG A 40 -7.68 1.66 13.53
C ARG A 40 -7.44 2.85 14.47
N SER A 41 -8.41 3.75 14.52
CA SER A 41 -8.45 4.94 15.39
C SER A 41 -9.81 5.03 16.08
N GLU A 42 -9.95 5.96 17.03
CA GLU A 42 -11.23 6.24 17.69
C GLU A 42 -12.33 6.66 16.69
N SER A 43 -11.94 7.29 15.58
CA SER A 43 -12.83 7.71 14.50
C SER A 43 -13.08 6.65 13.41
N GLY A 44 -12.56 5.43 13.60
CA GLY A 44 -12.62 4.35 12.61
C GLY A 44 -11.29 4.13 11.89
N TRP A 45 -11.32 3.63 10.66
CA TRP A 45 -10.12 3.29 9.89
C TRP A 45 -9.54 4.52 9.19
N ARG A 46 -8.25 4.80 9.43
CA ARG A 46 -7.46 5.83 8.75
C ARG A 46 -6.61 5.17 7.66
N LEU A 47 -6.68 5.67 6.43
CA LEU A 47 -5.83 5.25 5.32
C LEU A 47 -4.61 6.17 5.17
N GLN A 48 -3.44 5.57 5.01
CA GLN A 48 -2.21 6.20 4.55
C GLN A 48 -1.68 5.46 3.33
N THR A 49 -1.14 6.20 2.37
CA THR A 49 -0.54 5.63 1.16
C THR A 49 0.93 6.03 1.07
N PHE A 50 1.75 5.09 0.59
CA PHE A 50 3.18 5.25 0.41
C PHE A 50 3.55 4.73 -0.97
N SER A 51 4.34 5.47 -1.71
CA SER A 51 4.62 5.15 -3.12
C SER A 51 6.06 5.33 -3.56
N LYS A 52 6.92 5.86 -2.69
CA LYS A 52 8.36 5.95 -2.94
C LYS A 52 9.05 4.79 -2.25
N LEU A 53 10.07 4.22 -2.88
CA LEU A 53 10.89 3.16 -2.25
C LEU A 53 11.58 3.62 -0.96
N ASP A 54 11.80 4.92 -0.83
CA ASP A 54 12.37 5.55 0.36
C ASP A 54 11.33 5.87 1.45
N ASP A 55 10.04 5.65 1.19
CA ASP A 55 9.00 5.82 2.21
C ASP A 55 9.06 4.69 3.25
N GLU A 56 8.59 5.00 4.46
CA GLU A 56 8.40 4.05 5.54
C GLU A 56 6.95 4.10 6.04
N ALA A 57 6.27 2.94 6.04
CA ALA A 57 4.92 2.83 6.58
C ALA A 57 4.98 2.61 8.11
N PRO A 58 4.42 3.50 8.95
CA PRO A 58 4.51 3.39 10.40
C PRO A 58 3.49 2.37 10.93
N LEU A 59 3.97 1.20 11.35
CA LEU A 59 3.15 0.17 12.00
C LEU A 59 3.14 0.41 13.52
N GLU A 60 2.45 1.48 13.93
CA GLU A 60 2.38 1.90 15.34
C GLU A 60 1.90 0.79 16.28
N ALA A 61 0.95 -0.03 15.82
CA ALA A 61 0.42 -1.18 16.57
C ALA A 61 1.49 -2.24 16.90
N LEU A 62 2.60 -2.28 16.16
CA LEU A 62 3.73 -3.18 16.36
C LEU A 62 4.98 -2.44 16.87
N GLY A 63 4.92 -1.11 17.04
CA GLY A 63 6.06 -0.30 17.47
C GLY A 63 7.22 -0.28 16.47
N CYS A 64 6.96 -0.51 15.18
CA CYS A 64 7.98 -0.53 14.13
C CYS A 64 7.56 0.26 12.89
N SER A 65 8.51 0.49 11.99
CA SER A 65 8.24 0.95 10.62
C SER A 65 8.48 -0.18 9.62
N LEU A 66 7.77 -0.11 8.50
CA LEU A 66 7.92 -1.02 7.38
C LEU A 66 8.47 -0.22 6.18
N PRO A 67 9.79 -0.29 5.91
CA PRO A 67 10.40 0.37 4.76
C PRO A 67 9.91 -0.23 3.45
N LEU A 68 9.50 0.59 2.49
CA LEU A 68 9.02 0.10 1.20
C LEU A 68 10.12 -0.64 0.43
N ARG A 69 11.37 -0.20 0.55
CA ARG A 69 12.53 -0.90 -0.03
C ARG A 69 12.67 -2.36 0.43
N ASP A 70 12.24 -2.68 1.64
CA ASP A 70 12.36 -4.04 2.17
C ASP A 70 11.24 -4.93 1.62
N ILE A 71 10.04 -4.35 1.46
CA ILE A 71 8.92 -5.01 0.77
C ILE A 71 9.29 -5.33 -0.68
N TYR A 72 9.92 -4.38 -1.36
CA TYR A 72 10.23 -4.44 -2.80
C TYR A 72 11.67 -4.87 -3.11
N GLN A 73 12.41 -5.42 -2.14
CA GLN A 73 13.85 -5.73 -2.26
C GLN A 73 14.22 -6.59 -3.48
N ARG A 74 13.27 -7.38 -4.00
CA ARG A 74 13.47 -8.30 -5.13
C ARG A 74 12.66 -7.93 -6.37
N ILE A 75 12.12 -6.71 -6.44
CA ILE A 75 11.36 -6.22 -7.58
C ILE A 75 12.14 -5.08 -8.23
N GLU A 76 12.52 -5.29 -9.49
CA GLU A 76 13.06 -4.22 -10.35
C GLU A 76 11.89 -3.51 -11.01
N PHE A 77 11.67 -2.24 -10.67
CA PHE A 77 10.72 -1.40 -11.39
C PHE A 77 11.46 -0.71 -12.53
N GLU A 78 10.97 -0.84 -13.76
CA GLU A 78 11.51 -0.04 -14.86
C GLU A 78 11.28 1.44 -14.55
N GLU A 79 12.36 2.23 -14.45
CA GLU A 79 12.27 3.68 -14.50
C GLU A 79 11.78 4.06 -15.89
N GLY A 80 10.47 4.30 -16.02
CA GLY A 80 9.91 4.86 -17.24
C GLY A 80 10.68 6.12 -17.64
N PRO A 81 10.91 6.35 -18.95
CA PRO A 81 11.71 7.50 -19.38
C PRO A 81 11.11 8.79 -18.80
N PRO A 82 11.94 9.76 -18.39
CA PRO A 82 11.45 11.02 -17.86
C PRO A 82 10.45 11.60 -18.86
N ALA A 83 9.24 11.92 -18.39
CA ALA A 83 8.20 12.53 -19.20
C ALA A 83 8.81 13.74 -19.93
N ASN A 84 8.98 13.61 -21.25
CA ASN A 84 9.65 14.61 -22.08
C ASN A 84 8.93 15.96 -21.94
N PRO A 85 9.55 17.00 -21.36
CA PRO A 85 8.94 18.32 -21.28
C PRO A 85 9.26 19.09 -22.56
N ALA A 86 8.71 18.67 -23.70
CA ALA A 86 8.64 19.52 -24.90
C ALA A 86 7.79 18.86 -25.99
N GLN A 87 6.54 19.29 -26.14
CA GLN A 87 5.97 19.57 -27.47
C GLN A 87 5.35 20.96 -27.42
N ASN A 88 6.14 21.97 -27.77
CA ASN A 88 5.65 23.23 -28.28
C ASN A 88 6.07 23.29 -29.76
N THR A 89 5.11 23.12 -30.66
CA THR A 89 5.13 23.61 -32.05
C THR A 89 3.69 23.77 -32.50
#